data_AF-A0A6P0Z6Q9-F1
#
_entry.id   AF-A0A6P0Z6Q9-F1
#
_cell.length_a   1.000
_cell.length_b   1.000
_cell.length_c   1.000
_cell.angle_alpha   90.00
_cell.angle_beta   90.00
_cell.angle_gamma   90.00
#
_symmetry.space_group_name_H-M   'P 1'
#
loop_
_entity.id
_entity.type
_entity.pdbx_description
1 polymer ?
#
loop_
_entity_poly.entity_id
_entity_poly.type
_entity_poly.pdbx_seq_one_letter_code
_entity_poly.pdbx_strand_id
1 'polypeptide(L)'
;MTLLIEPQLGGKLEGELALDLALVHALGVALALTPELFPNRLTALSLALDFEHLMVEESIKNSLTEVKQQLPKQDQNQDSLKEWWQVNGTAWVSQLRTTMIEQRDIGHKWLLDQKAQKFLEEYYYANKLIVECLNSNCQLTSVVRQEIEEKLLLACRVY
;
A
#
# COMPACT_ATOMS: atom_id res chain seq x y z
N MET A 1 11.43 3.56 4.60
CA MET A 1 11.07 3.24 6.00
C MET A 1 9.72 2.53 5.92
N THR A 2 9.68 1.22 6.17
CA THR A 2 8.47 0.41 6.06
C THR A 2 7.60 0.75 7.27
N LEU A 3 6.46 1.43 7.05
CA LEU A 3 5.47 1.62 8.10
C LEU A 3 5.01 0.22 8.53
N LEU A 4 5.43 -0.21 9.72
CA LEU A 4 5.01 -1.48 10.31
C LEU A 4 3.54 -1.31 10.69
N ILE A 5 2.64 -1.71 9.79
CA ILE A 5 1.21 -1.73 10.07
C ILE A 5 0.98 -2.86 11.08
N GLU A 6 0.37 -2.51 12.22
CA GLU A 6 0.16 -3.44 13.32
C GLU A 6 -0.63 -4.68 12.85
N PRO A 7 -0.19 -5.91 13.19
CA PRO A 7 -0.83 -7.16 12.75
C PRO A 7 -2.32 -7.27 13.09
N GLN A 8 -2.77 -6.48 14.06
CA GLN A 8 -4.14 -6.48 14.59
C GLN A 8 -5.16 -5.88 13.60
N LEU A 9 -4.70 -5.07 12.64
CA LEU A 9 -5.53 -4.56 11.55
C LEU A 9 -5.76 -5.60 10.45
N GLY A 10 -4.86 -6.59 10.29
CA GLY A 10 -4.87 -7.55 9.19
C GLY A 10 -5.93 -8.67 9.28
N GLY A 11 -6.54 -8.88 10.46
CA GLY A 11 -7.44 -10.01 10.69
C GLY A 11 -8.82 -9.89 10.04
N LYS A 12 -9.22 -8.69 9.61
CA LYS A 12 -10.54 -8.43 9.00
C LYS A 12 -10.52 -7.16 8.14
N LEU A 13 -9.62 -7.11 7.17
CA LEU A 13 -9.61 -6.01 6.19
C LEU A 13 -10.74 -6.24 5.19
N GLU A 14 -11.60 -5.23 4.99
CA GLU A 14 -12.54 -5.19 3.86
C GLU A 14 -11.76 -5.26 2.54
N GLY A 15 -12.38 -5.80 1.48
CA GLY A 15 -11.70 -6.12 0.20
C GLY A 15 -10.91 -4.94 -0.40
N GLU A 16 -11.43 -3.72 -0.25
CA GLU A 16 -10.78 -2.50 -0.71
C GLU A 16 -9.49 -2.19 0.06
N LEU A 17 -9.51 -2.26 1.40
CA LEU A 17 -8.33 -1.97 2.21
C LEU A 17 -7.27 -3.08 2.10
N ALA A 18 -7.70 -4.33 1.93
CA ALA A 18 -6.81 -5.45 1.64
C ALA A 18 -6.07 -5.25 0.32
N LEU A 19 -6.76 -4.74 -0.72
CA LEU A 19 -6.15 -4.41 -2.01
C LEU A 19 -5.10 -3.30 -1.86
N ASP A 20 -5.43 -2.18 -1.21
CA ASP A 20 -4.47 -1.08 -1.02
C ASP A 20 -3.21 -1.53 -0.29
N LEU A 21 -3.38 -2.34 0.76
CA LEU A 21 -2.26 -2.89 1.52
C LEU A 21 -1.37 -3.78 0.64
N ALA A 22 -1.99 -4.67 -0.14
CA ALA A 22 -1.27 -5.56 -1.04
C ALA A 22 -0.49 -4.76 -2.10
N LEU A 23 -1.10 -3.71 -2.67
CA LEU A 23 -0.47 -2.84 -3.66
C LEU A 23 0.70 -2.04 -3.09
N VAL A 24 0.54 -1.44 -1.91
CA VAL A 24 1.63 -0.71 -1.22
C VAL A 24 2.79 -1.65 -0.93
N HIS A 25 2.51 -2.87 -0.49
CA HIS A 25 3.54 -3.86 -0.23
C HIS A 25 4.23 -4.32 -1.52
N ALA A 26 3.47 -4.63 -2.58
CA ALA A 26 4.01 -5.02 -3.88
C ALA A 26 4.92 -3.93 -4.47
N LEU A 27 4.48 -2.67 -4.44
CA LEU A 27 5.28 -1.53 -4.87
C LEU A 27 6.55 -1.37 -4.02
N GLY A 28 6.45 -1.52 -2.70
CA GLY A 28 7.60 -1.46 -1.79
C GLY A 28 8.64 -2.53 -2.09
N VAL A 29 8.21 -3.77 -2.31
CA VAL A 29 9.09 -4.87 -2.75
C VAL A 29 9.72 -4.51 -4.08
N ALA A 30 8.92 -4.12 -5.08
CA ALA A 30 9.41 -3.85 -6.42
C ALA A 30 10.43 -2.71 -6.48
N LEU A 31 10.28 -1.67 -5.66
CA LEU A 31 11.25 -0.58 -5.54
C LEU A 31 12.59 -1.02 -4.93
N ALA A 32 12.59 -2.08 -4.11
CA ALA A 32 13.78 -2.63 -3.48
C ALA A 32 14.45 -3.74 -4.34
N LEU A 33 13.82 -4.16 -5.45
CA LEU A 33 14.33 -5.23 -6.28
C LEU A 33 15.52 -4.78 -7.12
N THR A 34 16.60 -5.54 -7.01
CA THR A 34 17.72 -5.51 -7.94
C THR A 34 17.59 -6.66 -8.94
N PRO A 35 18.28 -6.60 -10.09
CA PRO A 35 18.29 -7.71 -11.05
C PRO A 35 18.64 -9.04 -10.39
N GLU A 36 19.62 -9.06 -9.49
CA GLU A 36 20.08 -10.28 -8.80
C GLU A 36 19.02 -10.90 -7.88
N LEU A 37 18.14 -10.08 -7.31
CA LEU A 37 17.09 -10.53 -6.41
C LEU A 37 15.79 -10.88 -7.14
N PHE A 38 15.60 -10.36 -8.35
CA PHE A 38 14.35 -10.50 -9.09
C PHE A 38 13.92 -11.96 -9.34
N PRO A 39 14.78 -12.88 -9.84
CA PRO A 39 14.37 -14.27 -10.06
C PRO A 39 13.81 -14.94 -8.80
N ASN A 40 14.42 -14.68 -7.65
CA ASN A 40 14.02 -15.26 -6.36
C ASN A 40 12.76 -14.62 -5.76
N ARG A 41 12.37 -13.44 -6.25
CA ARG A 41 11.24 -12.66 -5.73
C ARG A 41 10.08 -12.58 -6.71
N LEU A 42 10.25 -13.01 -7.96
CA LEU A 42 9.22 -13.00 -8.99
C LEU A 42 7.94 -13.70 -8.51
N THR A 43 8.05 -14.89 -7.93
CA THR A 43 6.87 -15.61 -7.41
C THR A 43 6.14 -14.84 -6.33
N ALA A 44 6.87 -14.26 -5.37
CA ALA A 44 6.26 -13.46 -4.32
C ALA A 44 5.59 -12.19 -4.87
N LEU A 45 6.21 -11.55 -5.87
CA LEU A 45 5.65 -10.37 -6.54
C LEU A 45 4.39 -10.72 -7.35
N SER A 46 4.41 -11.82 -8.11
CA SER A 46 3.26 -12.30 -8.89
C SER A 46 2.07 -12.66 -8.00
N LEU A 47 2.33 -13.27 -6.84
CA LEU A 47 1.30 -13.60 -5.84
C LEU A 47 0.75 -12.35 -5.15
N ALA A 48 1.60 -11.37 -4.83
CA ALA A 48 1.17 -10.10 -4.24
C ALA A 48 0.27 -9.28 -5.18
N LEU A 49 0.37 -9.54 -6.49
CA LEU A 49 -0.48 -8.95 -7.53
C LEU A 49 -1.66 -9.85 -7.92
N ASP A 50 -1.92 -10.91 -7.16
CA ASP A 50 -3.06 -11.78 -7.42
C ASP A 50 -4.32 -11.31 -6.68
N PHE A 51 -5.25 -10.76 -7.44
CA PHE A 51 -6.45 -10.10 -6.92
C PHE A 51 -7.74 -10.81 -7.34
N GLU A 52 -7.66 -11.99 -7.96
CA GLU A 52 -8.82 -12.72 -8.48
C GLU A 52 -9.88 -13.00 -7.38
N HIS A 53 -9.43 -13.15 -6.14
CA HIS A 53 -10.28 -13.46 -4.99
C HIS A 53 -10.86 -12.23 -4.28
N LEU A 54 -10.44 -11.02 -4.64
CA LEU A 54 -10.93 -9.79 -4.01
C LEU A 54 -12.24 -9.32 -4.66
N MET A 55 -13.18 -8.90 -3.82
CA MET A 55 -14.43 -8.24 -4.24
C MET A 55 -14.16 -6.75 -4.42
N VAL A 56 -13.56 -6.38 -5.56
CA VAL A 56 -13.17 -5.02 -5.95
C VAL A 56 -13.65 -4.72 -7.38
N GLU A 57 -13.73 -3.44 -7.74
CA GLU A 57 -14.22 -3.02 -9.06
C GLU A 57 -13.46 -3.64 -10.24
N GLU A 58 -14.19 -4.01 -11.29
CA GLU A 58 -13.65 -4.69 -12.47
C GLU A 58 -12.65 -3.81 -13.25
N SER A 59 -12.86 -2.50 -13.27
CA SER A 59 -11.95 -1.51 -13.85
C SER A 59 -10.54 -1.62 -13.27
N ILE A 60 -10.45 -1.66 -11.94
CA ILE A 60 -9.19 -1.76 -11.19
C ILE A 60 -8.52 -3.10 -11.45
N LYS A 61 -9.30 -4.20 -11.43
CA LYS A 61 -8.79 -5.54 -11.73
C LYS A 61 -8.15 -5.61 -13.11
N ASN A 62 -8.78 -5.03 -14.12
CA ASN A 62 -8.27 -5.04 -15.49
C ASN A 62 -6.93 -4.29 -15.58
N SER A 63 -6.85 -3.06 -15.07
CA SER A 63 -5.60 -2.29 -15.11
C SER A 63 -4.45 -2.97 -14.35
N LEU A 64 -4.73 -3.58 -13.19
CA LEU A 64 -3.71 -4.31 -12.42
C LEU A 64 -3.30 -5.63 -13.10
N THR A 65 -4.24 -6.30 -13.76
CA THR A 65 -3.97 -7.52 -14.53
C THR A 65 -3.06 -7.23 -15.71
N GLU A 66 -3.26 -6.11 -16.41
CA GLU A 66 -2.36 -5.67 -17.50
C GLU A 66 -0.92 -5.47 -17.00
N VAL A 67 -0.74 -4.85 -15.83
CA VAL A 67 0.60 -4.68 -15.22
C VAL A 67 1.20 -6.03 -14.85
N LYS A 68 0.42 -6.95 -14.26
CA LYS A 68 0.87 -8.31 -13.90
C LYS A 68 1.30 -9.11 -15.12
N GLN A 69 0.56 -9.04 -16.24
CA GLN A 69 0.84 -9.81 -17.46
C GLN A 69 2.15 -9.44 -18.15
N GLN A 70 2.72 -8.26 -17.87
CA GLN A 70 4.03 -7.89 -18.39
C GLN A 70 5.18 -8.63 -17.72
N LEU A 71 4.97 -9.16 -16.51
CA LEU A 71 6.00 -9.93 -15.82
C LEU A 71 6.35 -11.19 -16.61
N PRO A 72 7.65 -11.57 -16.65
CA PRO A 72 8.07 -12.80 -17.29
C PRO A 72 7.52 -14.02 -16.54
N LYS A 73 7.42 -15.14 -17.25
CA LYS A 73 7.00 -16.40 -16.66
C LYS A 73 8.09 -16.97 -15.74
N GLN A 74 7.66 -17.66 -14.69
CA GLN A 74 8.55 -18.21 -13.65
C GLN A 74 9.43 -19.37 -14.13
N ASP A 75 9.10 -19.99 -15.26
CA ASP A 75 9.85 -21.10 -15.87
C ASP A 75 11.05 -20.64 -16.73
N GLN A 76 11.24 -19.32 -16.89
CA GLN A 76 12.39 -18.78 -17.60
C GLN A 76 13.70 -18.97 -16.82
N ASN A 77 14.82 -19.03 -17.55
CA ASN A 77 16.12 -19.15 -16.91
C ASN A 77 16.44 -17.88 -16.08
N GLN A 78 17.26 -18.04 -15.03
CA GLN A 78 17.56 -16.94 -14.11
C GLN A 78 18.24 -15.74 -14.78
N ASP A 79 19.13 -15.96 -15.75
CA ASP A 79 19.83 -14.88 -16.45
C ASP A 79 18.89 -14.06 -17.33
N SER A 80 17.94 -14.71 -18.01
CA SER A 80 16.88 -14.04 -18.77
C SER A 80 15.97 -13.22 -17.87
N LEU A 81 15.63 -13.73 -16.67
CA LEU A 81 14.86 -12.96 -15.69
C LEU A 81 15.64 -11.73 -15.19
N LYS A 82 16.94 -11.87 -14.93
CA LYS A 82 17.81 -10.75 -14.56
C LYS A 82 17.86 -9.69 -15.64
N GLU A 83 18.10 -10.09 -16.89
CA GLU A 83 18.15 -9.21 -18.06
C GLU A 83 16.81 -8.49 -18.24
N TRP A 84 15.70 -9.22 -18.12
CA TRP A 84 14.37 -8.62 -18.18
C TRP A 84 14.19 -7.52 -17.14
N TRP A 85 14.59 -7.75 -15.88
CA TRP A 85 14.48 -6.73 -14.83
C TRP A 85 15.40 -5.53 -15.09
N GLN A 86 16.62 -5.75 -15.60
CA GLN A 86 17.53 -4.67 -15.98
C GLN A 86 16.92 -3.74 -17.04
N VAL A 87 16.27 -4.32 -18.05
CA VAL A 87 15.71 -3.57 -19.17
C VAL A 87 14.36 -2.94 -18.82
N ASN A 88 13.47 -3.70 -18.16
CA ASN A 88 12.05 -3.35 -18.03
C ASN A 88 11.65 -2.95 -16.60
N GLY A 89 12.41 -3.34 -15.58
CA GLY A 89 12.00 -3.22 -14.17
C GLY A 89 11.64 -1.79 -13.76
N THR A 90 12.42 -0.79 -14.20
CA THR A 90 12.14 0.62 -13.87
C THR A 90 10.83 1.10 -14.50
N ALA A 91 10.60 0.78 -15.77
CA ALA A 91 9.37 1.14 -16.47
C ALA A 91 8.15 0.43 -15.87
N TRP A 92 8.30 -0.86 -15.58
CA TRP A 92 7.26 -1.69 -14.96
C TRP A 92 6.86 -1.14 -13.58
N VAL A 93 7.83 -0.82 -12.71
CA VAL A 93 7.57 -0.21 -11.39
C VAL A 93 6.88 1.15 -11.53
N SER A 94 7.26 1.94 -12.54
CA SER A 94 6.61 3.22 -12.81
C SER A 94 5.15 3.02 -13.21
N GLN A 95 4.85 2.04 -14.08
CA GLN A 95 3.48 1.76 -14.51
C GLN A 95 2.61 1.24 -13.36
N LEU A 96 3.16 0.34 -12.52
CA LEU A 96 2.48 -0.10 -11.30
C LEU A 96 2.10 1.10 -10.42
N ARG A 97 3.06 2.01 -10.17
CA ARG A 97 2.81 3.21 -9.37
C ARG A 97 1.75 4.11 -10.01
N THR A 98 1.85 4.38 -11.31
CA THR A 98 0.87 5.23 -12.01
C THR A 98 -0.53 4.64 -11.89
N THR A 99 -0.68 3.34 -12.10
CA THR A 99 -1.96 2.64 -11.95
C THR A 99 -2.51 2.78 -10.52
N MET A 100 -1.66 2.60 -9.52
CA MET A 100 -2.02 2.79 -8.11
C MET A 100 -2.49 4.22 -7.79
N ILE A 101 -1.85 5.23 -8.36
CA ILE A 101 -2.22 6.64 -8.16
C ILE A 101 -3.55 6.93 -8.86
N GLU A 102 -3.71 6.53 -10.11
CA GLU A 102 -4.90 6.84 -10.92
C GLU A 102 -6.16 6.12 -10.41
N GLN A 103 -6.02 4.88 -9.97
CA GLN A 103 -7.16 4.05 -9.57
C GLN A 103 -7.50 4.21 -8.09
N ARG A 104 -6.52 4.57 -7.24
CA ARG A 104 -6.65 4.46 -5.77
C ARG A 104 -6.05 5.62 -4.99
N ASP A 105 -5.40 6.58 -5.65
CA ASP A 105 -4.72 7.71 -5.03
C ASP A 105 -3.65 7.28 -3.98
N ILE A 106 -3.02 6.12 -4.19
CA ILE A 106 -1.96 5.57 -3.33
C ILE A 106 -0.66 5.34 -4.12
N GLY A 107 0.46 5.15 -3.41
CA GLY A 107 1.77 4.88 -4.02
C GLY A 107 2.57 6.13 -4.41
N HIS A 108 2.05 7.31 -4.08
CA HIS A 108 2.72 8.60 -4.24
C HIS A 108 4.11 8.62 -3.61
N LYS A 109 5.05 9.28 -4.31
CA LYS A 109 6.37 9.57 -3.75
C LYS A 109 6.27 10.85 -2.92
N TRP A 110 5.97 10.69 -1.65
CA TRP A 110 5.95 11.79 -0.69
C TRP A 110 7.37 12.31 -0.45
N LEU A 111 7.68 13.51 -0.97
CA LEU A 111 8.96 14.20 -0.76
C LEU A 111 8.89 15.06 0.51
N LEU A 112 8.58 14.42 1.64
CA LEU A 112 8.47 15.10 2.92
C LEU A 112 9.86 15.47 3.41
N ASP A 113 10.03 16.74 3.79
CA ASP A 113 11.19 17.12 4.59
C ASP A 113 11.07 16.57 6.02
N GLN A 114 12.16 16.64 6.77
CA GLN A 114 12.21 16.11 8.13
C GLN A 114 11.17 16.77 9.05
N LYS A 115 10.83 18.04 8.81
CA LYS A 115 9.85 18.78 9.62
C LYS A 115 8.43 18.30 9.32
N ALA A 116 8.06 18.16 8.06
CA ALA A 116 6.77 17.64 7.62
C ALA A 116 6.58 16.18 8.05
N GLN A 117 7.64 15.36 7.97
CA GLN A 117 7.61 14.00 8.49
C GLN A 117 7.34 13.98 9.99
N LYS A 118 8.09 14.77 10.77
CA LYS A 118 7.89 14.85 12.23
C LYS A 118 6.48 15.31 12.59
N PHE A 119 5.95 16.28 11.86
CA PHE A 119 4.58 16.76 12.05
C PHE A 119 3.55 15.66 11.81
N LEU A 120 3.70 14.87 10.74
CA LEU A 120 2.81 13.73 10.47
C LEU A 120 2.92 12.64 11.53
N GLU A 121 4.13 12.36 12.03
CA GLU A 121 4.35 11.41 13.12
C GLU A 121 3.65 11.87 14.41
N GLU A 122 3.79 13.15 14.79
CA GLU A 122 3.12 13.74 15.95
C GLU A 122 1.59 13.72 15.80
N TYR A 123 1.10 14.07 14.60
CA TYR A 123 -0.33 14.02 14.28
C TYR A 123 -0.89 12.60 14.40
N TYR A 124 -0.21 11.62 13.79
CA TYR A 124 -0.58 10.21 13.88
C TYR A 124 -0.59 9.72 15.33
N TYR A 125 0.48 10.04 16.10
CA TYR A 125 0.58 9.66 17.50
C TYR A 125 -0.58 10.23 18.34
N ALA A 126 -0.93 11.50 18.14
CA ALA A 126 -2.05 12.11 18.84
C ALA A 126 -3.39 11.42 18.51
N ASN A 127 -3.64 11.10 17.23
CA ASN A 127 -4.86 10.38 16.83
C ASN A 127 -4.89 8.95 17.40
N LYS A 128 -3.75 8.26 17.40
CA LYS A 128 -3.63 6.92 17.99
C LYS A 128 -3.95 6.97 19.49
N LEU A 129 -3.41 7.94 20.22
CA LEU A 129 -3.69 8.11 21.65
C LEU A 129 -5.19 8.36 21.90
N ILE A 130 -5.85 9.17 21.06
CA ILE A 130 -7.30 9.41 21.16
C ILE A 130 -8.07 8.10 20.97
N VAL A 131 -7.71 7.29 19.97
CA VAL A 131 -8.33 5.98 19.73
C VAL A 131 -8.13 5.04 20.92
N GLU A 132 -6.93 5.00 21.49
CA GLU A 132 -6.64 4.22 22.71
C GLU A 132 -7.49 4.68 23.89
N CYS A 133 -7.65 6.00 24.07
CA CYS A 133 -8.55 6.55 25.10
C CYS A 133 -10.02 6.17 24.85
N LEU A 134 -10.50 6.28 23.61
CA LEU A 134 -11.87 5.91 23.24
C LEU A 134 -12.16 4.43 23.46
N ASN A 135 -11.16 3.57 23.29
CA ASN A 135 -11.26 2.12 23.51
C ASN A 135 -11.00 1.70 24.97
N SER A 136 -10.62 2.63 25.83
CA SER A 136 -10.52 2.41 27.28
C SER A 136 -11.90 2.51 27.94
N ASN A 137 -11.98 2.28 29.25
CA ASN A 137 -13.21 2.48 30.06
C ASN A 137 -13.58 3.98 30.25
N CYS A 138 -13.30 4.83 29.26
CA CYS A 138 -13.61 6.25 29.27
C CYS A 138 -15.12 6.45 29.24
N GLN A 139 -15.66 7.20 30.21
CA GLN A 139 -17.07 7.54 30.25
C GLN A 139 -17.34 8.77 29.41
N LEU A 140 -17.76 8.54 28.16
CA LEU A 140 -18.22 9.58 27.24
C LEU A 140 -19.68 9.33 26.89
N THR A 141 -20.42 10.43 26.65
CA THR A 141 -21.72 10.34 26.01
C THR A 141 -21.56 9.86 24.57
N SER A 142 -22.59 9.25 24.00
CA SER A 142 -22.59 8.81 22.60
C SER A 142 -22.32 9.97 21.63
N VAL A 143 -22.88 11.15 21.92
CA VAL A 143 -22.70 12.36 21.11
C VAL A 143 -21.24 12.80 21.09
N VAL A 144 -20.59 12.89 22.25
CA VAL A 144 -19.18 13.32 22.34
C VAL A 144 -18.25 12.31 21.67
N ARG A 145 -18.53 11.01 21.82
CA ARG A 145 -17.76 9.96 21.12
C ARG A 145 -17.85 10.14 19.60
N GLN A 146 -19.06 10.31 19.07
CA GLN A 146 -19.28 10.49 17.64
C GLN A 146 -18.56 11.75 17.11
N GLU A 147 -18.63 12.87 17.83
CA GLU A 147 -17.93 14.10 17.43
C GLU A 147 -16.40 13.93 17.38
N ILE A 148 -15.83 13.10 18.25
CA ILE A 148 -14.39 12.79 18.24
C ILE A 148 -14.07 11.87 17.06
N GLU A 149 -14.83 10.80 16.88
CA GLU A 149 -14.64 9.84 15.78
C GLU A 149 -14.76 10.52 14.41
N GLU A 150 -15.70 11.45 14.24
CA GLU A 150 -15.85 12.24 13.02
C GLU A 150 -14.65 13.16 12.75
N LYS A 151 -13.85 13.51 13.77
CA LYS A 151 -12.68 14.40 13.63
C LYS A 151 -11.34 13.66 13.57
N LEU A 152 -11.33 12.35 13.85
CA LEU A 152 -10.13 11.54 13.75
C LEU A 152 -9.60 11.53 12.32
N LEU A 153 -8.29 11.71 12.17
CA LEU A 153 -7.57 11.65 10.90
C LEU A 153 -8.07 12.64 9.82
N LEU A 154 -8.88 13.65 10.18
CA LEU A 154 -9.41 14.66 9.25
C LEU A 154 -8.43 15.76 8.84
N ALA A 155 -7.17 15.74 9.30
CA ALA A 155 -6.19 16.76 8.93
C ALA A 155 -5.65 16.51 7.51
N CYS A 156 -6.52 16.70 6.52
CA CYS A 156 -6.21 16.95 5.11
C CYS A 156 -7.42 17.50 4.32
N ARG A 157 -8.42 18.14 4.96
CA ARG A 157 -9.33 19.05 4.24
C ARG A 157 -8.82 20.48 4.40
N VAL A 158 -7.79 20.82 3.63
CA VAL A 158 -7.47 22.23 3.39
C VAL A 158 -8.44 22.71 2.30
N TYR A 159 -9.28 23.69 2.65
CA TYR A 159 -10.16 24.41 1.73
C TYR A 159 -9.38 25.24 0.71
#